data_AF-A0A141RDM3-F1
#
_entry.id   AF-A0A141RDM3-F1
#
_cell.length_a   1.000
_cell.length_b   1.000
_cell.length_c   1.000
_cell.angle_alpha   90.00
_cell.angle_beta   90.00
_cell.angle_gamma   90.00
#
_symmetry.space_group_name_H-M   'P 1'
#
loop_
_entity.id
_entity.type
_entity.pdbx_description
1 polymer ?
#
loop_
_entity_poly.entity_id
_entity_poly.type
_entity_poly.pdbx_seq_one_letter_code
_entity_poly.pdbx_strand_id
1 'polypeptide(L)'
;MKALEQHLNCQLFVRVSRGLMLTTEGENLLPVLNDSFDRIAGMLDRFASHRAQEKLKIGVVGTFATGLLLSQLDDFRRCYPHIDLQLSTHNNRVDPAAEGLDYTIRYGGGAWHGTEATFLCSAPLAPLCTPDIAAALQTPADILKFTLLRSYRRDEWSAWMQAAGENAPSPTHRVMVFDSSVTMLEAAQAGTGIAIAPVNMFTHLLNSERIVQPFTTQIDL
;
A
#
# COMPACT_ATOMS: atom_id res chain seq x y z
N MET A 1 -23.96 -14.57 -15.01
CA MET A 1 -23.83 -13.20 -15.58
C MET A 1 -25.02 -12.85 -16.46
N LYS A 2 -25.13 -13.36 -17.71
CA LYS A 2 -26.27 -13.03 -18.60
C LYS A 2 -27.65 -13.29 -18.00
N ALA A 3 -27.81 -14.37 -17.22
CA ALA A 3 -29.08 -14.67 -16.55
C ALA A 3 -29.46 -13.63 -15.48
N LEU A 4 -28.47 -13.05 -14.78
CA LEU A 4 -28.71 -12.02 -13.78
C LEU A 4 -29.06 -10.67 -14.45
N GLU A 5 -28.32 -10.30 -15.50
CA GLU A 5 -28.62 -9.11 -16.31
C GLU A 5 -30.00 -9.19 -16.95
N GLN A 6 -30.39 -10.36 -17.45
CA GLN A 6 -31.74 -10.62 -17.98
C GLN A 6 -32.81 -10.50 -16.89
N HIS A 7 -32.53 -10.98 -15.68
CA HIS A 7 -33.47 -10.92 -14.57
C HIS A 7 -33.66 -9.48 -14.03
N LEU A 8 -32.57 -8.71 -13.96
CA LEU A 8 -32.58 -7.32 -13.48
C LEU A 8 -32.97 -6.31 -14.58
N ASN A 9 -33.05 -6.76 -15.83
CA ASN A 9 -33.29 -5.94 -17.01
C ASN A 9 -32.30 -4.74 -17.12
N CYS A 10 -31.05 -4.97 -16.73
CA CYS A 10 -29.95 -4.00 -16.87
C CYS A 10 -28.65 -4.72 -17.24
N GLN A 11 -27.73 -4.01 -17.90
CA GLN A 11 -26.37 -4.51 -18.11
C GLN A 11 -25.53 -4.20 -16.88
N LEU A 12 -24.82 -5.19 -16.39
CA LEU A 12 -23.87 -5.06 -15.29
C LEU A 12 -22.43 -5.01 -15.80
N PHE A 13 -22.20 -5.48 -17.04
CA PHE A 13 -20.87 -5.50 -17.66
C PHE A 13 -20.90 -4.94 -19.08
N VAL A 14 -19.86 -4.18 -19.42
CA VAL A 14 -19.59 -3.70 -20.78
C VAL A 14 -18.29 -4.29 -21.31
N ARG A 15 -18.28 -4.62 -22.61
CA ARG A 15 -17.11 -5.18 -23.28
C ARG A 15 -16.23 -4.04 -23.76
N VAL A 16 -14.97 -4.05 -23.34
CA VAL A 16 -13.95 -3.06 -23.73
C VAL A 16 -12.79 -3.76 -24.46
N SER A 17 -11.95 -3.00 -25.16
CA SER A 17 -10.85 -3.52 -25.98
C SER A 17 -9.83 -4.39 -25.20
N ARG A 18 -9.81 -4.31 -23.87
CA ARG A 18 -8.96 -5.12 -22.97
C ARG A 18 -9.73 -6.08 -22.04
N GLY A 19 -11.03 -6.31 -22.25
CA GLY A 19 -11.79 -7.26 -21.43
C GLY A 19 -13.23 -6.86 -21.14
N LEU A 20 -13.67 -7.10 -19.91
CA LEU A 20 -14.98 -6.72 -19.38
C LEU A 20 -14.77 -5.71 -18.24
N MET A 21 -15.57 -4.66 -18.23
CA MET A 21 -15.66 -3.70 -17.13
C MET A 21 -17.07 -3.71 -16.56
N LEU A 22 -17.23 -3.35 -15.29
CA LEU A 22 -18.53 -3.11 -14.70
C LEU A 22 -19.17 -1.86 -15.31
N THR A 23 -20.49 -1.87 -15.44
CA THR A 23 -21.28 -0.65 -15.66
C THR A 23 -21.47 0.08 -14.34
N THR A 24 -22.03 1.30 -14.37
CA THR A 24 -22.42 2.02 -13.16
C THR A 24 -23.37 1.18 -12.28
N GLU A 25 -24.31 0.46 -12.88
CA GLU A 25 -25.21 -0.45 -12.18
C GLU A 25 -24.45 -1.63 -11.58
N GLY A 26 -23.46 -2.17 -12.29
CA GLY A 26 -22.57 -3.22 -11.80
C GLY A 26 -21.73 -2.77 -10.61
N GLU A 27 -21.13 -1.58 -10.67
CA GLU A 27 -20.35 -0.97 -9.58
C GLU A 27 -21.23 -0.73 -8.34
N ASN A 28 -22.48 -0.30 -8.52
CA ASN A 28 -23.42 -0.12 -7.41
C ASN A 28 -23.89 -1.44 -6.79
N LEU A 29 -24.04 -2.50 -7.59
CA LEU A 29 -24.55 -3.79 -7.13
C LEU A 29 -23.46 -4.63 -6.44
N LEU A 30 -22.22 -4.52 -6.89
CA LEU A 30 -21.08 -5.28 -6.38
C LEU A 30 -20.90 -5.24 -4.85
N PRO A 31 -20.87 -4.06 -4.18
CA PRO A 31 -20.71 -4.00 -2.72
C PRO A 31 -21.85 -4.73 -1.99
N VAL A 32 -23.08 -4.60 -2.48
CA VAL A 32 -24.27 -5.26 -1.88
C VAL A 32 -24.20 -6.77 -2.02
N LEU A 33 -23.74 -7.26 -3.18
CA LEU A 33 -23.56 -8.70 -3.39
C LEU A 33 -22.45 -9.25 -2.50
N ASN A 34 -21.31 -8.56 -2.41
CA ASN A 34 -20.21 -8.96 -1.53
C ASN A 34 -20.69 -9.07 -0.08
N ASP A 35 -21.30 -8.02 0.48
CA ASP A 35 -21.82 -8.05 1.85
C ASP A 35 -22.86 -9.16 2.06
N SER A 36 -23.80 -9.33 1.12
CA SER A 36 -24.82 -10.37 1.23
C SER A 36 -24.23 -11.78 1.23
N PHE A 37 -23.29 -12.06 0.32
CA PHE A 37 -22.62 -13.35 0.27
C PHE A 37 -21.74 -13.60 1.49
N ASP A 38 -21.07 -12.57 2.00
CA ASP A 38 -20.28 -12.65 3.24
C ASP A 38 -21.17 -12.95 4.44
N ARG A 39 -22.34 -12.31 4.55
CA ARG A 39 -23.33 -12.58 5.62
C ARG A 39 -23.87 -13.99 5.55
N ILE A 40 -24.18 -14.50 4.34
CA ILE A 40 -24.59 -15.89 4.13
C ILE A 40 -23.47 -16.84 4.57
N ALA A 41 -22.24 -16.63 4.09
CA ALA A 41 -21.09 -17.44 4.45
C ALA A 41 -20.84 -17.42 5.96
N GLY A 42 -20.89 -16.25 6.59
CA GLY A 42 -20.73 -16.09 8.04
C GLY A 42 -21.80 -16.84 8.84
N MET A 43 -23.06 -16.86 8.37
CA MET A 43 -24.11 -17.65 9.01
C MET A 43 -23.86 -19.15 8.88
N LEU A 44 -23.42 -19.62 7.71
CA LEU A 44 -23.05 -21.03 7.49
C LEU A 44 -21.87 -21.44 8.38
N ASP A 45 -20.85 -20.58 8.49
CA ASP A 45 -19.68 -20.80 9.35
C ASP A 45 -20.08 -20.88 10.83
N ARG A 46 -21.00 -20.04 11.30
CA ARG A 46 -21.51 -20.08 12.68
C ARG A 46 -22.18 -21.41 13.00
N PHE A 47 -22.96 -21.96 12.08
CA PHE A 47 -23.57 -23.29 12.26
C PHE A 47 -22.52 -24.41 12.29
N ALA A 48 -21.45 -24.30 11.50
CA ALA A 48 -20.37 -25.28 11.49
C ALA A 48 -19.48 -25.21 12.75
N SER A 49 -19.21 -24.00 13.26
CA SER A 49 -18.11 -23.74 14.20
C SER A 49 -18.52 -23.65 15.67
N HIS A 50 -19.81 -23.54 15.98
CA HIS A 50 -20.34 -23.30 17.35
C HIS A 50 -19.73 -22.09 18.10
N ARG A 51 -18.96 -21.24 17.43
CA ARG A 51 -18.39 -19.98 17.93
C ARG A 51 -18.76 -18.88 16.95
N ALA A 52 -19.36 -17.80 17.44
CA ALA A 52 -19.52 -16.58 16.67
C ALA A 52 -18.15 -15.90 16.58
N GLN A 53 -17.48 -16.04 15.44
CA GLN A 53 -16.37 -15.17 15.10
C GLN A 53 -16.91 -13.98 14.31
N GLU A 54 -16.54 -12.78 14.73
CA GLU A 54 -16.82 -11.55 14.00
C GLU A 54 -15.73 -11.41 12.93
N LYS A 55 -16.12 -11.42 11.65
CA LYS A 55 -15.17 -11.22 10.55
C LYS A 55 -14.85 -9.74 10.45
N LEU A 56 -13.56 -9.42 10.35
CA LEU A 56 -13.06 -8.06 10.17
C LEU A 56 -12.14 -8.02 8.97
N LYS A 57 -12.56 -7.32 7.90
CA LYS A 57 -11.84 -7.21 6.63
C LYS A 57 -11.10 -5.87 6.56
N ILE A 58 -9.77 -5.91 6.50
CA ILE A 58 -8.94 -4.72 6.44
C ILE A 58 -8.05 -4.75 5.19
N GLY A 59 -8.19 -3.71 4.36
CA GLY A 59 -7.21 -3.41 3.31
C GLY A 59 -6.07 -2.58 3.87
N VAL A 60 -4.82 -2.93 3.58
CA VAL A 60 -3.66 -2.20 4.09
C VAL A 60 -2.61 -1.99 3.00
N VAL A 61 -1.97 -0.82 2.96
CA VAL A 61 -0.82 -0.63 2.07
C VAL A 61 0.27 -1.65 2.41
N GLY A 62 0.74 -2.43 1.43
CA GLY A 62 1.68 -3.54 1.67
C GLY A 62 2.95 -3.13 2.44
N THR A 63 3.46 -1.91 2.18
CA THR A 63 4.58 -1.33 2.93
C THR A 63 4.27 -1.15 4.42
N PHE A 64 3.07 -0.67 4.77
CA PHE A 64 2.63 -0.55 6.17
C PHE A 64 2.38 -1.91 6.81
N ALA A 65 1.80 -2.83 6.04
CA ALA A 65 1.50 -4.18 6.50
C ALA A 65 2.77 -4.85 7.01
N THR A 66 3.79 -4.92 6.15
CA THR A 66 5.08 -5.55 6.42
C THR A 66 5.91 -4.79 7.46
N GLY A 67 5.86 -3.45 7.44
CA GLY A 67 6.68 -2.61 8.30
C GLY A 67 6.20 -2.48 9.75
N LEU A 68 4.89 -2.56 9.99
CA LEU A 68 4.32 -2.25 11.31
C LEU A 68 3.15 -3.14 11.72
N LEU A 69 2.24 -3.49 10.81
CA LEU A 69 1.01 -4.19 11.20
C LEU A 69 1.27 -5.65 11.57
N LEU A 70 2.04 -6.38 10.74
CA LEU A 70 2.22 -7.83 10.89
C LEU A 70 2.86 -8.20 12.24
N SER A 71 3.77 -7.37 12.76
CA SER A 71 4.42 -7.60 14.06
C SER A 71 3.46 -7.47 15.25
N GLN A 72 2.31 -6.81 15.08
CA GLN A 72 1.31 -6.61 16.13
C GLN A 72 0.17 -7.63 16.08
N LEU A 73 0.09 -8.46 15.04
CA LEU A 73 -1.03 -9.38 14.84
C LEU A 73 -1.13 -10.46 15.90
N ASP A 74 0.00 -10.95 16.41
CA ASP A 74 -0.01 -11.97 17.45
C ASP A 74 -0.63 -11.45 18.75
N ASP A 75 -0.30 -10.22 19.14
CA ASP A 75 -0.88 -9.58 20.31
C ASP A 75 -2.37 -9.26 20.09
N PHE A 76 -2.73 -8.77 18.90
CA PHE A 76 -4.14 -8.55 18.54
C PHE A 76 -4.96 -9.84 18.65
N ARG A 77 -4.47 -10.96 18.09
CA ARG A 77 -5.17 -12.25 18.13
C ARG A 77 -5.33 -12.80 19.55
N ARG A 78 -4.38 -12.53 20.45
CA ARG A 78 -4.50 -12.91 21.87
C ARG A 78 -5.51 -12.05 22.62
N CYS A 79 -5.52 -10.74 22.36
CA CYS A 79 -6.45 -9.80 23.00
C CYS A 79 -7.89 -9.94 22.48
N TYR A 80 -8.06 -10.29 21.20
CA TYR A 80 -9.36 -10.35 20.52
C TYR A 80 -9.59 -11.69 19.80
N PRO A 81 -9.63 -12.82 20.52
CA PRO A 81 -9.74 -14.16 19.92
C PRO A 81 -11.10 -14.45 19.25
N HIS A 82 -12.08 -13.56 19.45
CA HIS A 82 -13.40 -13.62 18.83
C HIS A 82 -13.45 -12.94 17.45
N ILE A 83 -12.39 -12.23 17.05
CA ILE A 83 -12.29 -11.58 15.74
C ILE A 83 -11.55 -12.51 14.78
N ASP A 84 -12.19 -12.82 13.64
CA ASP A 84 -11.55 -13.44 12.48
C ASP A 84 -11.06 -12.33 11.53
N LEU A 85 -9.77 -12.01 11.62
CA LEU A 85 -9.14 -10.92 10.87
C LEU A 85 -8.76 -11.39 9.46
N GLN A 86 -9.32 -10.75 8.44
CA GLN A 86 -8.96 -10.93 7.03
C GLN A 86 -8.21 -9.70 6.53
N LEU A 87 -6.97 -9.91 6.09
CA LEU A 87 -6.11 -8.84 5.58
C LEU A 87 -5.95 -8.97 4.06
N SER A 88 -6.17 -7.87 3.34
CA SER A 88 -5.76 -7.72 1.94
C SER A 88 -4.73 -6.60 1.82
N THR A 89 -3.77 -6.74 0.91
CA THR A 89 -2.76 -5.70 0.68
C THR A 89 -2.98 -4.98 -0.64
N HIS A 90 -2.76 -3.66 -0.66
CA HIS A 90 -2.87 -2.84 -1.87
C HIS A 90 -1.69 -1.86 -1.99
N ASN A 91 -1.57 -1.20 -3.15
CA ASN A 91 -0.51 -0.22 -3.46
C ASN A 91 -0.96 1.24 -3.23
N ASN A 92 -1.75 1.46 -2.18
CA ASN A 92 -2.42 2.73 -1.87
C ASN A 92 -3.57 3.13 -2.84
N ARG A 93 -3.91 2.28 -3.80
CA ARG A 93 -5.14 2.34 -4.61
C ARG A 93 -6.04 1.18 -4.21
N VAL A 94 -7.19 1.51 -3.65
CA VAL A 94 -8.17 0.56 -3.12
C VAL A 94 -9.55 1.21 -3.22
N ASP A 95 -10.56 0.42 -3.57
CA ASP A 95 -11.96 0.80 -3.45
C ASP A 95 -12.57 -0.03 -2.32
N PRO A 96 -12.72 0.56 -1.11
CA PRO A 96 -13.19 -0.18 0.05
C PRO A 96 -14.56 -0.81 -0.16
N ALA A 97 -15.46 -0.12 -0.86
CA ALA A 97 -16.82 -0.60 -1.09
C ALA A 97 -16.82 -1.76 -2.09
N ALA A 98 -16.15 -1.58 -3.23
CA ALA A 98 -16.07 -2.63 -4.25
C ALA A 98 -15.36 -3.90 -3.73
N GLU A 99 -14.39 -3.75 -2.84
CA GLU A 99 -13.65 -4.86 -2.22
C GLU A 99 -14.32 -5.43 -0.95
N GLY A 100 -15.40 -4.81 -0.46
CA GLY A 100 -16.11 -5.25 0.75
C GLY A 100 -15.25 -5.17 2.00
N LEU A 101 -14.45 -4.11 2.14
CA LEU A 101 -13.55 -3.89 3.27
C LEU A 101 -14.23 -3.05 4.35
N ASP A 102 -14.09 -3.47 5.60
CA ASP A 102 -14.58 -2.71 6.77
C ASP A 102 -13.68 -1.50 7.04
N TYR A 103 -12.35 -1.67 6.88
CA TYR A 103 -11.37 -0.62 7.08
C TYR A 103 -10.30 -0.62 5.98
N THR A 104 -9.75 0.56 5.70
CA THR A 104 -8.56 0.69 4.85
C THR A 104 -7.47 1.54 5.49
N ILE A 105 -6.25 1.03 5.51
CA ILE A 105 -5.05 1.75 5.96
C ILE A 105 -4.28 2.24 4.73
N ARG A 106 -4.22 3.56 4.56
CA ARG A 106 -3.72 4.23 3.35
C ARG A 106 -2.76 5.35 3.70
N TYR A 107 -1.84 5.67 2.77
CA TYR A 107 -1.03 6.88 2.85
C TYR A 107 -1.75 8.04 2.16
N GLY A 108 -1.92 9.17 2.85
CA GLY A 108 -2.47 10.40 2.28
C GLY A 108 -3.11 11.29 3.32
N GLY A 109 -3.62 12.44 2.88
CA GLY A 109 -4.21 13.46 3.76
C GLY A 109 -5.61 13.15 4.29
N GLY A 110 -6.15 11.95 4.11
CA GLY A 110 -7.45 11.56 4.67
C GLY A 110 -8.70 12.10 3.96
N ALA A 111 -8.56 13.00 2.99
CA ALA A 111 -9.68 13.56 2.22
C ALA A 111 -10.21 12.59 1.15
N TRP A 112 -10.69 11.42 1.58
CA TRP A 112 -11.31 10.41 0.72
C TRP A 112 -12.82 10.51 0.79
N HIS A 113 -13.47 10.49 -0.37
CA HIS A 113 -14.91 10.63 -0.47
C HIS A 113 -15.63 9.43 0.17
N GLY A 114 -16.69 9.70 0.94
CA GLY A 114 -17.52 8.65 1.53
C GLY A 114 -16.89 7.87 2.69
N THR A 115 -15.76 8.34 3.24
CA THR A 115 -15.07 7.69 4.36
C THR A 115 -14.73 8.67 5.47
N GLU A 116 -14.71 8.19 6.71
CA GLU A 116 -14.06 8.87 7.82
C GLU A 116 -12.59 8.42 7.90
N ALA A 117 -11.67 9.38 8.03
CA ALA A 117 -10.24 9.10 8.10
C ALA A 117 -9.69 9.47 9.47
N THR A 118 -9.00 8.53 10.11
CA THR A 118 -8.25 8.74 11.34
C THR A 118 -6.75 8.70 11.04
N PHE A 119 -6.02 9.71 11.51
CA PHE A 119 -4.56 9.72 11.42
C PHE A 119 -3.97 8.63 12.33
N LEU A 120 -3.12 7.76 11.76
CA LEU A 120 -2.44 6.70 12.52
C LEU A 120 -1.01 7.09 12.89
N CYS A 121 -0.20 7.48 11.91
CA CYS A 121 1.18 7.92 12.12
C CYS A 121 1.74 8.65 10.89
N SER A 122 2.83 9.38 11.08
CA SER A 122 3.61 9.95 9.99
C SER A 122 4.47 8.89 9.31
N ALA A 123 4.70 9.05 8.00
CA ALA A 123 5.46 8.11 7.18
C ALA A 123 6.46 8.87 6.28
N PRO A 124 7.44 9.57 6.88
CA PRO A 124 8.35 10.44 6.14
C PRO A 124 9.22 9.65 5.18
N LEU A 125 9.44 10.20 3.98
CA LEU A 125 10.27 9.60 2.94
C LEU A 125 11.73 10.07 3.07
N ALA A 126 12.66 9.13 2.91
CA ALA A 126 14.09 9.42 2.79
C ALA A 126 14.76 8.44 1.81
N PRO A 127 15.97 8.77 1.32
CA PRO A 127 16.82 7.83 0.61
C PRO A 127 17.19 6.65 1.51
N LEU A 128 17.16 5.46 0.92
CA LEU A 128 17.55 4.19 1.53
C LEU A 128 18.37 3.42 0.50
N CYS A 129 19.52 2.90 0.92
CA CYS A 129 20.44 2.15 0.05
C CYS A 129 21.27 1.16 0.87
N THR A 130 22.06 0.32 0.22
CA THR A 130 23.00 -0.58 0.92
C THR A 130 24.14 0.20 1.57
N PRO A 131 24.79 -0.36 2.61
CA PRO A 131 25.98 0.26 3.22
C PRO A 131 27.09 0.60 2.21
N ASP A 132 27.30 -0.25 1.20
CA ASP A 132 28.31 -0.04 0.16
C ASP A 132 28.04 1.19 -0.70
N ILE A 133 26.78 1.42 -1.09
CA ILE A 133 26.39 2.64 -1.81
C ILE A 133 26.56 3.85 -0.89
N ALA A 134 26.11 3.75 0.36
CA ALA A 134 26.19 4.84 1.33
C ALA A 134 27.64 5.29 1.59
N ALA A 135 28.61 4.37 1.63
CA ALA A 135 30.02 4.70 1.80
C ALA A 135 30.58 5.60 0.67
N ALA A 136 29.97 5.59 -0.51
CA ALA A 136 30.33 6.43 -1.64
C ALA A 136 29.62 7.80 -1.67
N LEU A 137 28.68 8.04 -0.75
CA LEU A 137 27.92 9.28 -0.64
C LEU A 137 28.55 10.21 0.39
N GLN A 138 28.98 11.40 -0.02
CA GLN A 138 29.52 12.44 0.85
C GLN A 138 28.56 13.63 0.98
N THR A 139 27.87 13.97 -0.10
CA THR A 139 26.85 15.03 -0.12
C THR A 139 25.53 14.53 -0.71
N PRO A 140 24.39 15.18 -0.43
CA PRO A 140 23.11 14.83 -1.04
C PRO A 140 23.16 14.79 -2.58
N ALA A 141 23.91 15.68 -3.24
CA ALA A 141 24.11 15.63 -4.70
C ALA A 141 24.67 14.28 -5.22
N ASP A 142 25.43 13.54 -4.40
CA ASP A 142 26.06 12.29 -4.81
C ASP A 142 25.06 11.18 -5.14
N ILE A 143 23.80 11.29 -4.71
CA ILE A 143 22.76 10.30 -5.10
C ILE A 143 22.58 10.23 -6.61
N LEU A 144 22.87 11.33 -7.33
CA LEU A 144 22.79 11.42 -8.79
C LEU A 144 23.89 10.62 -9.49
N LYS A 145 24.82 10.01 -8.77
CA LYS A 145 25.77 9.02 -9.33
C LYS A 145 25.10 7.65 -9.54
N PHE A 146 23.95 7.42 -8.90
CA PHE A 146 23.26 6.13 -8.87
C PHE A 146 21.91 6.18 -9.59
N THR A 147 21.37 4.99 -9.89
CA THR A 147 19.98 4.86 -10.33
C THR A 147 19.06 5.23 -9.18
N LEU A 148 18.05 6.07 -9.44
CA LEU A 148 17.06 6.45 -8.45
C LEU A 148 15.84 5.52 -8.55
N LEU A 149 15.42 4.95 -7.44
CA LEU A 149 14.23 4.10 -7.35
C LEU A 149 13.14 4.89 -6.64
N ARG A 150 11.93 4.92 -7.19
CA ARG A 150 10.80 5.67 -6.61
C ARG A 150 9.47 4.96 -6.80
N SER A 151 8.46 5.42 -6.08
CA SER A 151 7.08 4.98 -6.30
C SER A 151 6.50 5.60 -7.57
N TYR A 152 5.21 5.37 -7.84
CA TYR A 152 4.50 6.02 -8.94
C TYR A 152 4.41 7.55 -8.80
N ARG A 153 4.65 8.13 -7.60
CA ARG A 153 4.71 9.59 -7.39
C ARG A 153 5.97 10.14 -8.06
N ARG A 154 5.82 11.15 -8.93
CA ARG A 154 6.92 11.65 -9.78
C ARG A 154 7.85 12.63 -9.07
N ASP A 155 7.32 13.29 -8.06
CA ASP A 155 7.88 14.43 -7.37
C ASP A 155 8.73 14.05 -6.15
N GLU A 156 8.74 12.78 -5.73
CA GLU A 156 9.47 12.30 -4.53
C GLU A 156 10.93 12.73 -4.51
N TRP A 157 11.67 12.45 -5.60
CA TRP A 157 13.09 12.81 -5.68
C TRP A 157 13.34 14.31 -5.83
N SER A 158 12.49 15.02 -6.57
CA SER A 158 12.62 16.47 -6.69
C SER A 158 12.36 17.16 -5.35
N ALA A 159 11.33 16.73 -4.62
CA ALA A 159 10.98 17.27 -3.32
C ALA A 159 12.08 17.00 -2.30
N TRP A 160 12.64 15.77 -2.28
CA TRP A 160 13.71 15.42 -1.35
C TRP A 160 15.01 16.17 -1.66
N MET A 161 15.41 16.27 -2.94
CA MET A 161 16.60 17.03 -3.34
C MET A 161 16.47 18.51 -2.98
N GLN A 162 15.30 19.12 -3.22
CA GLN A 162 15.04 20.49 -2.80
C GLN A 162 15.12 20.66 -1.28
N ALA A 163 14.54 19.74 -0.51
CA ALA A 163 14.65 19.74 0.95
C ALA A 163 16.10 19.54 1.45
N ALA A 164 16.94 18.87 0.65
CA ALA A 164 18.37 18.71 0.90
C ALA A 164 19.23 19.90 0.43
N GLY A 165 18.62 20.96 -0.12
CA GLY A 165 19.32 22.14 -0.64
C GLY A 165 19.94 21.94 -2.03
N GLU A 166 19.55 20.89 -2.74
CA GLU A 166 20.07 20.52 -4.06
C GLU A 166 19.07 20.81 -5.19
N ASN A 167 19.57 20.80 -6.43
CA ASN A 167 18.72 20.91 -7.61
C ASN A 167 17.98 19.59 -7.89
N ALA A 168 16.76 19.69 -8.43
CA ALA A 168 16.01 18.51 -8.84
C ALA A 168 16.79 17.66 -9.87
N PRO A 169 16.60 16.32 -9.90
CA PRO A 169 17.25 15.47 -10.89
C PRO A 169 16.92 15.89 -12.32
N SER A 170 17.89 15.75 -13.23
CA SER A 170 17.66 15.96 -14.67
C SER A 170 16.50 15.06 -15.17
N PRO A 171 15.66 15.53 -16.13
CA PRO A 171 14.65 14.70 -16.78
C PRO A 171 15.20 13.42 -17.44
N THR A 172 16.50 13.41 -17.78
CA THR A 172 17.19 12.26 -18.40
C THR A 172 17.86 11.34 -17.37
N HIS A 173 17.78 11.65 -16.08
CA HIS A 173 18.39 10.83 -15.04
C HIS A 173 17.78 9.43 -15.01
N ARG A 174 18.60 8.42 -14.69
CA ARG A 174 18.13 7.02 -14.63
C ARG A 174 17.22 6.83 -13.43
N VAL A 175 15.95 6.52 -13.71
CA VAL A 175 14.91 6.30 -12.71
C VAL A 175 14.19 4.98 -12.98
N MET A 176 14.04 4.15 -11.95
CA MET A 176 13.14 2.99 -11.97
C MET A 176 11.92 3.27 -11.11
N VAL A 177 10.74 2.87 -11.60
CA VAL A 177 9.46 3.12 -10.94
C VAL A 177 8.87 1.81 -10.47
N PHE A 178 8.49 1.78 -9.20
CA PHE A 178 7.86 0.63 -8.55
C PHE A 178 6.44 0.99 -8.13
N ASP A 179 5.56 0.00 -8.13
CA ASP A 179 4.20 0.11 -7.60
C ASP A 179 4.14 -0.18 -6.09
N SER A 180 5.17 -0.82 -5.53
CA SER A 180 5.29 -1.15 -4.10
C SER A 180 6.65 -0.74 -3.55
N SER A 181 6.68 -0.09 -2.39
CA SER A 181 7.95 0.23 -1.72
C SER A 181 8.68 -1.03 -1.26
N VAL A 182 7.94 -2.13 -0.98
CA VAL A 182 8.56 -3.41 -0.58
C VAL A 182 9.44 -3.94 -1.72
N THR A 183 8.90 -4.04 -2.93
CA THR A 183 9.65 -4.53 -4.10
C THR A 183 10.77 -3.57 -4.50
N MET A 184 10.56 -2.26 -4.33
CA MET A 184 11.60 -1.25 -4.51
C MET A 184 12.78 -1.44 -3.55
N LEU A 185 12.51 -1.77 -2.28
CA LEU A 185 13.55 -2.00 -1.28
C LEU A 185 14.27 -3.34 -1.48
N GLU A 186 13.60 -4.35 -2.01
CA GLU A 186 14.28 -5.57 -2.48
C GLU A 186 15.29 -5.24 -3.61
N ALA A 187 14.91 -4.40 -4.57
CA ALA A 187 15.83 -3.96 -5.63
C ALA A 187 16.99 -3.12 -5.07
N ALA A 188 16.74 -2.25 -4.08
CA ALA A 188 17.77 -1.47 -3.40
C ALA A 188 18.78 -2.38 -2.67
N GLN A 189 18.29 -3.38 -1.93
CA GLN A 189 19.13 -4.39 -1.26
C GLN A 189 19.98 -5.19 -2.25
N ALA A 190 19.48 -5.43 -3.46
CA ALA A 190 20.24 -6.05 -4.56
C ALA A 190 21.26 -5.11 -5.22
N GLY A 191 21.47 -3.89 -4.71
CA GLY A 191 22.43 -2.91 -5.23
C GLY A 191 21.98 -2.19 -6.49
N THR A 192 20.68 -2.26 -6.85
CA THR A 192 20.15 -1.68 -8.10
C THR A 192 20.25 -0.14 -8.11
N GLY A 193 20.16 0.49 -6.94
CA GLY A 193 20.16 1.94 -6.79
C GLY A 193 19.74 2.39 -5.40
N ILE A 194 19.39 3.67 -5.30
CA ILE A 194 18.94 4.31 -4.07
C ILE A 194 17.43 4.45 -4.14
N ALA A 195 16.71 3.95 -3.14
CA ALA A 195 15.26 4.04 -3.06
C ALA A 195 14.82 5.24 -2.21
N ILE A 196 13.77 5.96 -2.61
CA ILE A 196 13.08 6.91 -1.71
C ILE A 196 11.84 6.26 -1.13
N ALA A 197 11.79 6.04 0.19
CA ALA A 197 10.70 5.30 0.81
C ALA A 197 10.42 5.72 2.26
N PRO A 198 9.26 5.33 2.83
CA PRO A 198 8.92 5.65 4.21
C PRO A 198 9.85 4.95 5.21
N VAL A 199 10.73 5.72 5.86
CA VAL A 199 11.82 5.18 6.71
C VAL A 199 11.28 4.27 7.81
N ASN A 200 10.23 4.72 8.50
CA ASN A 200 9.64 4.03 9.65
C ASN A 200 9.04 2.66 9.31
N MET A 201 8.81 2.36 8.03
CA MET A 201 8.27 1.07 7.59
C MET A 201 9.36 0.03 7.32
N PHE A 202 10.63 0.44 7.28
CA PHE A 202 11.77 -0.43 7.00
C PHE A 202 12.76 -0.50 8.16
N THR A 203 12.30 -0.22 9.39
CA THR A 203 13.10 -0.30 10.62
C THR A 203 13.76 -1.68 10.80
N HIS A 204 13.08 -2.76 10.42
CA HIS A 204 13.65 -4.11 10.46
C HIS A 204 14.86 -4.29 9.51
N LEU A 205 14.88 -3.60 8.37
CA LEU A 205 16.03 -3.61 7.45
C LEU A 205 17.15 -2.68 7.93
N LEU A 206 16.79 -1.52 8.48
CA LEU A 206 17.72 -0.57 9.08
C LEU A 206 18.45 -1.18 10.29
N ASN A 207 17.72 -1.83 11.20
CA ASN A 207 18.27 -2.48 12.39
C ASN A 207 19.15 -3.70 12.06
N SER A 208 18.94 -4.31 10.91
CA SER A 208 19.78 -5.41 10.41
C SER A 208 20.89 -4.94 9.46
N GLU A 209 21.06 -3.62 9.30
CA GLU A 209 22.05 -2.98 8.43
C GLU A 209 22.02 -3.44 6.96
N ARG A 210 20.92 -4.08 6.52
CA ARG A 210 20.73 -4.48 5.12
C ARG A 210 20.51 -3.29 4.21
N ILE A 211 19.94 -2.23 4.78
CA ILE A 211 19.89 -0.90 4.19
C ILE A 211 20.28 0.13 5.25
N VAL A 212 20.64 1.32 4.81
CA VAL A 212 20.91 2.47 5.65
C VAL A 212 20.21 3.71 5.08
N GLN A 213 19.91 4.67 5.96
CA GLN A 213 19.49 6.01 5.58
C GLN A 213 20.75 6.90 5.53
N PRO A 214 21.27 7.26 4.33
CA PRO A 214 22.55 7.96 4.22
C PRO A 214 22.48 9.43 4.65
N PHE A 215 21.29 10.02 4.71
CA PHE A 215 21.09 11.44 5.05
C PHE A 215 19.92 11.62 6.00
N THR A 216 20.02 12.58 6.92
CA THR A 216 18.96 12.87 7.90
C THR A 216 17.75 13.60 7.30
N THR A 217 17.88 14.19 6.11
CA THR A 217 16.79 14.90 5.43
C THR A 217 15.63 13.96 5.12
N GLN A 218 14.43 14.41 5.46
CA GLN A 218 13.18 13.69 5.23
C GLN A 218 12.12 14.64 4.67
N ILE A 219 11.15 14.09 3.95
CA ILE A 219 9.99 14.83 3.42
C ILE A 219 8.68 14.12 3.75
N ASP A 220 7.61 14.90 3.88
CA ASP A 220 6.23 14.40 3.94
C ASP A 220 5.51 14.79 2.64
N LEU A 221 4.78 13.83 2.02
CA LEU A 221 4.05 13.99 0.76
C LEU A 221 2.62 13.44 0.81
#